data_AF-A0A1G5IFI1-F1
#
_entry.id   AF-A0A1G5IFI1-F1
#
_cell.length_a   1.000
_cell.length_b   1.000
_cell.length_c   1.000
_cell.angle_alpha   90.00
_cell.angle_beta   90.00
_cell.angle_gamma   90.00
#
_symmetry.space_group_name_H-M   'P 1'
#
loop_
_entity.id
_entity.type
_entity.pdbx_description
1 polymer ?
#
loop_
_entity_poly.entity_id
_entity_poly.type
_entity_poly.pdbx_seq_one_letter_code
_entity_poly.pdbx_strand_id
1 'polypeptide(L)'
;GTIDNTKKLILEGLADALHVSVEWLKGETDEFTTDITDNRDLKIRDLMGRLAVTDQQDLNDEEYAFTKDILIYLLTEYESFLESFRFASGRIKEDKFNKSLAKATGIESQKEYNEIMFLREVTHTINAYNDISDVIRLYTRNPKKAEERLENLMSFYEAADEDEE
;
A
#
# COMPACT_ATOMS: atom_id res chain seq x y z
N GLY A 1 -29.66 -11.38 34.89
CA GLY A 1 -29.11 -11.40 33.53
C GLY A 1 -27.78 -10.69 33.52
N THR A 2 -26.71 -11.37 33.93
CA THR A 2 -25.37 -10.75 34.09
C THR A 2 -24.23 -11.71 33.73
N ILE A 3 -24.55 -12.98 33.48
CA ILE A 3 -23.58 -14.05 33.18
C ILE A 3 -23.16 -14.06 31.70
N ASP A 4 -23.90 -13.37 30.83
CA ASP A 4 -23.71 -13.41 29.38
C ASP A 4 -22.57 -12.48 28.89
N ASN A 5 -22.52 -11.24 29.41
CA ASN A 5 -21.51 -10.26 29.01
C ASN A 5 -20.09 -10.68 29.40
N THR A 6 -19.88 -11.28 30.57
CA THR A 6 -18.55 -11.73 30.99
C THR A 6 -18.05 -12.88 30.12
N LYS A 7 -18.92 -13.80 29.70
CA LYS A 7 -18.55 -14.89 28.78
C LYS A 7 -18.20 -14.38 27.39
N LYS A 8 -18.97 -13.41 26.89
CA LYS A 8 -18.70 -12.73 25.63
C LYS A 8 -17.34 -12.03 25.64
N LEU A 9 -17.04 -11.28 26.69
CA LEU A 9 -15.78 -10.55 26.85
C LEU A 9 -14.56 -11.50 26.96
N ILE A 10 -14.72 -12.63 27.64
CA ILE A 10 -13.67 -13.68 27.70
C ILE A 10 -13.47 -14.32 26.33
N LEU A 11 -14.54 -14.63 25.59
CA LEU A 11 -14.44 -15.24 24.27
C LEU A 11 -13.82 -14.29 23.25
N GLU A 12 -14.22 -13.02 23.25
CA GLU A 12 -13.61 -11.98 22.40
C GLU A 12 -12.14 -11.76 22.75
N GLY A 13 -11.78 -11.71 24.04
CA GLY A 13 -10.38 -11.57 24.46
C GLY A 13 -9.51 -12.79 24.12
N LEU A 14 -10.06 -14.00 24.22
CA LEU A 14 -9.36 -15.22 23.79
C LEU A 14 -9.24 -15.32 22.28
N ALA A 15 -10.28 -14.90 21.56
CA ALA A 15 -10.29 -14.83 20.09
C ALA A 15 -9.20 -13.88 19.60
N ASP A 16 -9.10 -12.70 20.20
CA ASP A 16 -8.08 -11.72 19.86
C ASP A 16 -6.65 -12.22 20.19
N ALA A 17 -6.45 -12.79 21.39
CA ALA A 17 -5.15 -13.30 21.83
C ALA A 17 -4.64 -14.51 21.03
N LEU A 18 -5.54 -15.36 20.53
CA LEU A 18 -5.20 -16.52 19.70
C LEU A 18 -5.27 -16.20 18.20
N HIS A 19 -5.65 -14.98 17.84
CA HIS A 19 -5.98 -14.56 16.48
C HIS A 19 -6.93 -15.54 15.78
N VAL A 20 -8.05 -15.83 16.43
CA VAL A 20 -9.11 -16.70 15.91
C VAL A 20 -10.48 -16.01 15.89
N SER A 21 -11.43 -16.57 15.16
CA SER A 21 -12.84 -16.16 15.29
C SER A 21 -13.46 -16.70 16.59
N VAL A 22 -14.46 -16.00 17.10
CA VAL A 22 -15.23 -16.46 18.28
C VAL A 22 -16.01 -17.74 17.94
N GLU A 23 -16.45 -17.84 16.69
CA GLU A 23 -17.14 -18.98 16.10
C GLU A 23 -16.24 -20.22 16.07
N TRP A 24 -14.94 -20.06 15.79
CA TRP A 24 -13.96 -21.15 15.87
C TRP A 24 -13.75 -21.62 17.31
N LEU A 25 -13.62 -20.70 18.27
CA LEU A 25 -13.52 -21.07 19.70
C LEU A 25 -14.74 -21.81 20.21
N LYS A 26 -15.90 -21.57 19.61
CA LYS A 26 -17.15 -22.30 19.91
C LYS A 26 -17.26 -23.63 19.17
N GLY A 27 -16.36 -23.94 18.23
CA GLY A 27 -16.45 -25.13 17.38
C GLY A 27 -17.62 -25.09 16.40
N GLU A 28 -18.11 -23.88 16.09
CA GLU A 28 -19.20 -23.64 15.14
C GLU A 28 -18.68 -23.53 13.69
N THR A 29 -17.37 -23.30 13.54
CA THR A 29 -16.64 -23.37 12.27
C THR A 29 -15.29 -24.06 12.49
N ASP A 30 -14.84 -24.81 11.49
CA ASP A 30 -13.48 -25.37 11.44
C ASP A 30 -12.45 -24.31 10.97
N GLU A 31 -12.90 -23.13 10.53
CA GLU A 31 -12.07 -22.06 9.97
C GLU A 31 -11.60 -21.08 11.06
N PHE A 32 -10.28 -21.06 11.28
CA PHE A 32 -9.58 -20.40 12.39
C PHE A 32 -9.76 -18.88 12.41
N THR A 33 -9.93 -18.19 11.28
CA THR A 33 -9.99 -16.71 11.19
C THR A 33 -10.96 -16.28 10.10
N THR A 34 -11.58 -15.10 10.22
CA THR A 34 -12.09 -14.37 9.03
C THR A 34 -10.97 -14.34 8.00
N ASP A 35 -11.19 -15.03 6.89
CA ASP A 35 -10.19 -15.54 5.95
C ASP A 35 -9.17 -14.48 5.47
N ILE A 36 -8.05 -14.36 6.18
CA ILE A 36 -6.78 -13.89 5.61
C ILE A 36 -5.92 -15.13 5.44
N THR A 37 -6.07 -15.80 4.29
CA THR A 37 -5.31 -17.03 3.99
C THR A 37 -3.86 -16.75 3.58
N ASP A 38 -3.53 -15.50 3.22
CA ASP A 38 -2.17 -15.11 2.83
C ASP A 38 -1.37 -14.56 4.02
N ASN A 39 -0.21 -15.17 4.29
CA ASN A 39 0.72 -14.74 5.32
C ASN A 39 1.22 -13.29 5.14
N ARG A 40 1.25 -12.79 3.90
CA ARG A 40 1.67 -11.42 3.58
C ARG A 40 0.66 -10.40 4.09
N ASP A 41 -0.62 -10.67 3.89
CA ASP A 41 -1.71 -9.79 4.33
C ASP A 41 -1.77 -9.71 5.86
N LEU A 42 -1.54 -10.82 6.56
CA LEU A 42 -1.39 -10.82 8.02
C LEU A 42 -0.23 -9.94 8.48
N LYS A 43 0.93 -10.01 7.80
CA LYS A 43 2.11 -9.19 8.12
C LYS A 43 1.87 -7.71 7.85
N ILE A 44 1.19 -7.39 6.74
CA ILE A 44 0.83 -6.01 6.40
C ILE A 44 -0.09 -5.45 7.49
N ARG A 45 -1.14 -6.21 7.88
CA ARG A 45 -2.07 -5.79 8.93
C ARG A 45 -1.38 -5.57 10.28
N ASP A 46 -0.54 -6.51 10.71
CA ASP A 46 0.24 -6.36 11.95
C ASP A 46 1.14 -5.12 11.91
N LEU A 47 1.86 -4.92 10.79
CA LEU A 47 2.74 -3.76 10.63
C LEU A 47 1.95 -2.45 10.70
N MET A 48 0.82 -2.35 10.00
CA MET A 48 -0.05 -1.17 10.05
C MET A 48 -0.58 -0.91 11.45
N GLY A 49 -1.03 -1.97 12.15
CA GLY A 49 -1.50 -1.87 13.53
C GLY A 49 -0.41 -1.34 14.46
N ARG A 50 0.82 -1.83 14.33
CA ARG A 50 1.98 -1.32 15.10
C ARG A 50 2.28 0.13 14.75
N LEU A 51 2.34 0.48 13.47
CA LEU A 51 2.60 1.86 13.01
C LEU A 51 1.56 2.86 13.51
N ALA A 52 0.29 2.46 13.60
CA ALA A 52 -0.80 3.31 14.08
C ALA A 52 -0.71 3.66 15.57
N VAL A 53 -0.08 2.80 16.38
CA VAL A 53 0.09 3.01 17.83
C VAL A 53 1.52 3.40 18.22
N THR A 54 2.44 3.48 17.26
CA THR A 54 3.81 3.95 17.49
C THR A 54 3.74 5.37 18.04
N ASP A 55 4.32 5.57 19.23
CA ASP A 55 4.43 6.88 19.83
C ASP A 55 5.52 7.72 19.13
N GLN A 56 5.45 9.02 19.34
CA GLN A 56 6.33 10.01 18.74
C GLN A 56 7.80 9.89 19.19
N GLN A 57 8.14 8.99 20.13
CA GLN A 57 9.39 8.89 20.89
C GLN A 57 10.57 9.70 20.34
N ASP A 58 11.02 10.67 21.14
CA ASP A 58 12.16 11.56 20.88
C ASP A 58 12.03 12.53 19.69
N LEU A 59 10.90 12.52 18.96
CA LEU A 59 10.59 13.52 17.93
C LEU A 59 9.73 14.66 18.50
N ASN A 60 9.84 15.85 17.89
CA ASN A 60 8.86 16.91 18.07
C ASN A 60 7.64 16.72 17.14
N ASP A 61 6.60 17.53 17.35
CA ASP A 61 5.31 17.34 16.66
C ASP A 61 5.44 17.50 15.14
N GLU A 62 6.29 18.43 14.69
CA GLU A 62 6.56 18.69 13.27
C GLU A 62 7.35 17.54 12.63
N GLU A 63 8.39 17.05 13.32
CA GLU A 63 9.19 15.89 12.89
C GLU A 63 8.31 14.65 12.76
N TYR A 64 7.42 14.41 13.71
CA TYR A 64 6.55 13.25 13.69
C TYR A 64 5.45 13.37 12.63
N ALA A 65 4.87 14.56 12.43
CA ALA A 65 3.96 14.83 11.32
C ALA A 65 4.63 14.54 9.98
N PHE A 66 5.85 15.06 9.76
CA PHE A 66 6.62 14.80 8.54
C PHE A 66 6.84 13.30 8.29
N THR A 67 7.13 12.51 9.33
CA THR A 67 7.27 11.04 9.16
C THR A 67 5.97 10.36 8.75
N LYS A 68 4.81 10.86 9.24
CA LYS A 68 3.49 10.34 8.84
C LYS A 68 3.17 10.70 7.41
N ASP A 69 3.48 11.92 6.99
CA ASP A 69 3.26 12.37 5.61
C ASP A 69 4.09 11.53 4.62
N ILE A 70 5.35 11.21 4.96
CA ILE A 70 6.17 10.28 4.16
C ILE A 70 5.53 8.89 4.09
N LEU A 71 5.02 8.37 5.22
CA LEU A 71 4.36 7.07 5.25
C LEU A 71 3.09 7.06 4.39
N ILE A 72 2.25 8.09 4.51
CA ILE A 72 1.04 8.25 3.69
C ILE A 72 1.42 8.24 2.21
N TYR A 73 2.38 9.07 1.80
CA TYR A 73 2.82 9.13 0.41
C TYR A 73 3.37 7.79 -0.11
N LEU A 74 4.13 7.04 0.71
CA LEU A 74 4.60 5.69 0.35
C LEU A 74 3.45 4.70 0.12
N LEU A 75 2.38 4.79 0.92
CA LEU A 75 1.22 3.91 0.81
C LEU A 75 0.36 4.27 -0.39
N THR A 76 0.14 5.56 -0.64
CA THR A 76 -0.55 6.05 -1.85
C THR A 76 0.20 5.62 -3.11
N GLU A 77 1.52 5.77 -3.16
CA GLU A 77 2.31 5.31 -4.31
C GLU A 77 2.27 3.79 -4.46
N TYR A 78 2.23 3.03 -3.37
CA TYR A 78 2.05 1.57 -3.45
C TYR A 78 0.71 1.19 -4.09
N GLU A 79 -0.36 1.93 -3.78
CA GLU A 79 -1.67 1.74 -4.39
C GLU A 79 -1.62 2.03 -5.90
N SER A 80 -1.09 3.18 -6.32
CA SER A 80 -0.91 3.53 -7.74
C SER A 80 -0.02 2.52 -8.49
N PHE A 81 1.04 2.03 -7.84
CA PHE A 81 1.87 0.96 -8.37
C PHE A 81 1.07 -0.33 -8.59
N LEU A 82 0.23 -0.74 -7.63
CA LEU A 82 -0.57 -1.96 -7.74
C LEU A 82 -1.51 -1.92 -8.95
N GLU A 83 -2.14 -0.77 -9.21
CA GLU A 83 -2.99 -0.56 -10.38
C GLU A 83 -2.21 -0.65 -11.68
N SER A 84 -1.10 0.10 -11.77
CA SER A 84 -0.23 0.10 -12.94
C SER A 84 0.36 -1.30 -13.21
N PHE A 85 0.76 -2.01 -12.16
CA PHE A 85 1.26 -3.38 -12.26
C PHE A 85 0.17 -4.35 -12.73
N ARG A 86 -1.06 -4.20 -12.24
CA ARG A 86 -2.22 -5.01 -12.66
C ARG A 86 -2.49 -4.80 -14.14
N PHE A 87 -2.49 -3.55 -14.59
CA PHE A 87 -2.70 -3.17 -15.97
C PHE A 87 -1.59 -3.71 -16.89
N ALA A 88 -0.33 -3.48 -16.53
CA ALA A 88 0.82 -3.96 -17.26
C ALA A 88 0.84 -5.50 -17.35
N SER A 89 0.58 -6.18 -16.24
CA SER A 89 0.50 -7.65 -16.17
C SER A 89 -0.68 -8.22 -16.95
N GLY A 90 -1.81 -7.52 -16.99
CA GLY A 90 -2.96 -7.85 -17.82
C GLY A 90 -2.59 -7.82 -19.30
N ARG A 91 -1.94 -6.73 -19.74
CA ARG A 91 -1.49 -6.56 -21.12
C ARG A 91 -0.51 -7.64 -21.57
N ILE A 92 0.44 -8.05 -20.73
CA ILE A 92 1.39 -9.13 -21.08
C ILE A 92 0.68 -10.42 -21.52
N LYS A 93 -0.54 -10.68 -21.02
CA LYS A 93 -1.32 -11.88 -21.31
C LYS A 93 -2.05 -11.81 -22.67
N GLU A 94 -2.10 -10.65 -23.34
CA GLU A 94 -2.84 -10.44 -24.60
C GLU A 94 -1.97 -10.63 -25.86
N ASP A 95 -1.80 -11.90 -26.25
CA ASP A 95 -0.83 -12.28 -27.29
C ASP A 95 -1.09 -11.65 -28.69
N LYS A 96 -2.31 -11.75 -29.20
CA LYS A 96 -2.65 -11.30 -30.57
C LYS A 96 -2.71 -9.78 -30.71
N PHE A 97 -3.18 -9.09 -29.68
CA PHE A 97 -3.29 -7.63 -29.67
C PHE A 97 -1.91 -6.98 -29.63
N ASN A 98 -1.05 -7.44 -28.73
CA ASN A 98 0.30 -6.89 -28.57
C ASN A 98 1.20 -7.18 -29.78
N LYS A 99 1.04 -8.34 -30.44
CA LYS A 99 1.77 -8.62 -31.68
C LYS A 99 1.43 -7.66 -32.81
N SER A 100 0.15 -7.28 -32.90
CA SER A 100 -0.31 -6.30 -33.89
C SER A 100 0.23 -4.90 -33.58
N LEU A 101 0.23 -4.51 -32.29
CA LEU A 101 0.80 -3.25 -31.83
C LEU A 101 2.31 -3.18 -32.02
N ALA A 102 3.06 -4.21 -31.66
CA ALA A 102 4.51 -4.27 -31.87
C ALA A 102 4.88 -4.02 -33.33
N LYS A 103 4.16 -4.68 -34.25
CA LYS A 103 4.33 -4.47 -35.70
C LYS A 103 3.98 -3.05 -36.13
N ALA A 104 2.91 -2.46 -35.58
CA ALA A 104 2.49 -1.10 -35.90
C ALA A 104 3.46 -0.03 -35.38
N THR A 105 4.12 -0.28 -34.25
CA THR A 105 5.11 0.64 -33.65
C THR A 105 6.54 0.40 -34.16
N GLY A 106 6.75 -0.59 -35.04
CA GLY A 106 8.07 -0.94 -35.57
C GLY A 106 8.98 -1.66 -34.57
N ILE A 107 8.42 -2.22 -33.49
CA ILE A 107 9.15 -3.01 -32.50
C ILE A 107 9.29 -4.45 -33.01
N GLU A 108 10.52 -4.98 -33.01
CA GLU A 108 10.87 -6.21 -33.72
C GLU A 108 10.21 -7.46 -33.11
N SER A 109 9.94 -7.45 -31.81
CA SER A 109 9.31 -8.56 -31.12
C SER A 109 8.21 -8.13 -30.15
N GLN A 110 7.19 -8.97 -30.01
CA GLN A 110 6.14 -8.79 -29.01
C GLN A 110 6.71 -8.78 -27.58
N LYS A 111 7.77 -9.54 -27.32
CA LYS A 111 8.43 -9.57 -26.02
C LYS A 111 9.02 -8.20 -25.67
N GLU A 112 9.76 -7.60 -26.59
CA GLU A 112 10.31 -6.25 -26.43
C GLU A 112 9.21 -5.20 -26.27
N TYR A 113 8.12 -5.30 -27.05
CA TYR A 113 6.96 -4.43 -26.90
C TYR A 113 6.35 -4.54 -25.49
N ASN A 114 6.16 -5.76 -25.00
CA ASN A 114 5.63 -6.02 -23.67
C ASN A 114 6.56 -5.46 -22.57
N GLU A 115 7.86 -5.61 -22.70
CA GLU A 115 8.85 -5.06 -21.75
C GLU A 115 8.82 -3.53 -21.73
N ILE A 116 8.80 -2.87 -22.90
CA ILE A 116 8.71 -1.41 -23.01
C ILE A 116 7.41 -0.90 -22.39
N MET A 117 6.28 -1.53 -22.71
CA MET A 117 4.99 -1.12 -22.16
C MET A 117 4.94 -1.36 -20.66
N PHE A 118 5.42 -2.50 -20.17
CA PHE A 118 5.47 -2.77 -18.74
C PHE A 118 6.30 -1.71 -17.99
N LEU A 119 7.50 -1.42 -18.49
CA LEU A 119 8.36 -0.39 -17.90
C LEU A 119 7.69 0.98 -17.92
N ARG A 120 7.02 1.34 -19.02
CA ARG A 120 6.28 2.59 -19.13
C ARG A 120 5.23 2.72 -18.02
N GLU A 121 4.44 1.67 -17.78
CA GLU A 121 3.40 1.73 -16.75
C GLU A 121 4.00 1.88 -15.34
N VAL A 122 5.11 1.21 -15.01
CA VAL A 122 5.71 1.26 -13.66
C VAL A 122 6.74 2.39 -13.45
N THR A 123 7.06 3.18 -14.48
CA THR A 123 8.09 4.22 -14.40
C THR A 123 7.73 5.33 -13.41
N HIS A 124 6.44 5.66 -13.27
CA HIS A 124 6.01 6.69 -12.31
C HIS A 124 6.42 6.33 -10.87
N THR A 125 6.26 5.07 -10.47
CA THR A 125 6.69 4.58 -9.15
C THR A 125 8.18 4.70 -8.89
N ILE A 126 8.99 4.41 -9.91
CA ILE A 126 10.46 4.59 -9.80
C ILE A 126 10.78 6.07 -9.53
N ASN A 127 10.08 6.99 -10.20
CA ASN A 127 10.27 8.42 -10.00
C ASN A 127 9.80 8.85 -8.61
N ALA A 128 8.62 8.39 -8.16
CA ALA A 128 8.10 8.70 -6.83
C ALA A 128 9.06 8.25 -5.72
N TYR A 129 9.68 7.08 -5.81
CA TYR A 129 10.68 6.64 -4.83
C TYR A 129 11.97 7.47 -4.86
N ASN A 130 12.39 7.94 -6.04
CA ASN A 130 13.49 8.90 -6.13
C ASN A 130 13.14 10.24 -5.47
N ASP A 131 11.92 10.72 -5.66
CA ASP A 131 11.42 11.94 -5.03
C ASP A 131 11.39 11.83 -3.50
N ILE A 132 10.94 10.69 -2.95
CA ILE A 132 10.97 10.43 -1.50
C ILE A 132 12.41 10.42 -0.99
N SER A 133 13.32 9.74 -1.69
CA SER A 133 14.74 9.74 -1.35
C SER A 133 15.30 11.16 -1.30
N ASP A 134 14.93 12.01 -2.25
CA ASP A 134 15.40 13.39 -2.30
C ASP A 134 14.76 14.28 -1.23
N VAL A 135 13.48 14.07 -0.89
CA VAL A 135 12.81 14.72 0.25
C VAL A 135 13.52 14.38 1.56
N ILE A 136 13.81 13.10 1.82
CA ILE A 136 14.51 12.65 3.03
C ILE A 136 15.91 13.28 3.12
N ARG A 137 16.66 13.32 2.01
CA ARG A 137 17.98 13.98 1.96
C ARG A 137 17.90 15.49 2.14
N LEU A 138 16.84 16.12 1.63
CA LEU A 138 16.62 17.55 1.75
C LEU A 138 16.31 17.93 3.20
N TYR A 139 15.56 17.09 3.92
CA TYR A 139 15.18 17.35 5.31
C TYR A 139 16.39 17.64 6.20
N THR A 140 17.48 16.87 6.05
CA THR A 140 18.71 17.06 6.86
C THR A 140 19.41 18.40 6.61
N ARG A 141 19.10 19.08 5.51
CA ARG A 141 19.74 20.35 5.11
C ARG A 141 18.78 21.52 5.27
N ASN A 142 17.48 21.29 5.04
CA ASN A 142 16.43 22.28 5.08
C ASN A 142 15.06 21.60 5.30
N PRO A 143 14.64 21.41 6.56
CA PRO A 143 13.38 20.75 6.92
C PRO A 143 12.16 21.39 6.24
N LYS A 144 12.03 22.72 6.35
CA LYS A 144 10.91 23.46 5.77
C LYS A 144 10.77 23.25 4.25
N LYS A 145 11.88 23.26 3.50
CA LYS A 145 11.82 22.98 2.05
C LYS A 145 11.50 21.53 1.73
N ALA A 146 11.85 20.60 2.61
CA ALA A 146 11.50 19.19 2.44
C ALA A 146 10.00 18.98 2.67
N GLU A 147 9.43 19.62 3.69
CA GLU A 147 7.98 19.66 3.94
C GLU A 147 7.23 20.28 2.77
N GLU A 148 7.62 21.48 2.32
CA GLU A 148 7.02 22.12 1.13
C GLU A 148 7.11 21.22 -0.11
N ARG A 149 8.23 20.52 -0.33
CA ARG A 149 8.37 19.59 -1.46
C ARG A 149 7.43 18.39 -1.31
N LEU A 150 7.34 17.81 -0.11
CA LEU A 150 6.47 16.66 0.16
C LEU A 150 5.00 17.03 -0.03
N GLU A 151 4.56 18.17 0.49
CA GLU A 151 3.20 18.70 0.32
C GLU A 151 2.85 18.87 -1.16
N ASN A 152 3.76 19.46 -1.95
CA ASN A 152 3.57 19.58 -3.39
C ASN A 152 3.42 18.21 -4.09
N LEU A 153 4.20 17.19 -3.67
CA LEU A 153 4.09 15.84 -4.24
C LEU A 153 2.74 15.20 -3.88
N MET A 154 2.29 15.33 -2.63
CA MET A 154 1.02 14.79 -2.15
C MET A 154 -0.19 15.44 -2.83
N SER A 155 -0.14 16.76 -3.07
CA SER A 155 -1.25 17.49 -3.73
C SER A 155 -1.61 16.98 -5.13
N PHE A 156 -0.67 16.34 -5.83
CA PHE A 156 -0.95 15.73 -7.14
C PHE A 156 -1.86 14.50 -7.04
N TYR A 157 -1.85 13.80 -5.90
CA TYR A 157 -2.70 12.64 -5.66
C TYR A 157 -4.09 13.07 -5.17
N GLU A 158 -4.16 14.06 -4.27
CA GLU A 158 -5.44 14.61 -3.80
C GLU A 158 -6.28 15.20 -4.95
N ALA A 159 -5.63 15.88 -5.91
CA ALA A 159 -6.32 16.41 -7.10
C ALA A 159 -6.83 15.31 -8.06
N ALA A 160 -6.26 14.11 -8.03
CA ALA A 160 -6.69 13.00 -8.87
C ALA A 160 -7.93 12.30 -8.30
N ASP A 161 -8.05 12.24 -6.97
CA ASP A 161 -9.20 11.64 -6.28
C ASP A 161 -10.47 12.51 -6.39
N GLU A 162 -10.33 13.84 -6.44
CA GLU A 162 -11.48 14.76 -6.62
C GLU A 162 -12.13 14.68 -8.02
N ASP A 163 -11.40 14.21 -9.04
CA ASP A 163 -11.91 14.04 -10.40
C ASP A 163 -12.68 12.71 -10.60
N GLU A 164 -12.67 11.80 -9.60
CA GLU A 164 -13.35 10.50 -9.64
C GLU A 164 -14.71 10.45 -8.89
N GLU A 165 -15.12 11.53 -8.19
CA GLU A 165 -16.45 11.69 -7.56
C GLU A 165 -17.50 12.40 -8.44
#